data_AF-A0A1Y2WJS7-F1
#
_entry.id   AF-A0A1Y2WJS7-F1
#
_cell.length_a   1.000
_cell.length_b   1.000
_cell.length_c   1.000
_cell.angle_alpha   90.00
_cell.angle_beta   90.00
_cell.angle_gamma   90.00
#
_symmetry.space_group_name_H-M   'P 1'
#
loop_
_entity.id
_entity.type
_entity.pdbx_description
1 polymer ?
#
loop_
_entity_poly.entity_id
_entity_poly.type
_entity_poly.pdbx_seq_one_letter_code
_entity_poly.pdbx_strand_id
1 'polypeptide(L)'
;MDSSRFPPEPSAATPLVSALQAKLVRQIDQGAMYDEMYATVVEMGEELSEQNVVKVDDMITALKNDDGNQMTLLLHTIPRPVLRSIVMRMVAYDFWERDSDNRMLLYDREGPGAYIVTLSVLNRRGRAWSVKENKEIIEYLELYAHAIETYEREGDSYGDSQLVEHDRTSMQVAANIDEVYQKTDTASGGIENKSDSESSGPSWWQEPRFASSSKTNKSRSVRHLIQMLRKRNIANVDENEPAKQSVCMVGNSDDIEKRTQNHRLISALSNTAHCWGLLVSCLKYAGLEPEETIIPVCKAWKAEHINMAEILVTVLAGSLISVGGLNVEQAGTKTEENPPHARVFESGRIHVWRSNPWFHENLAHSNPSLSKLLEAEQELDEIDMDALEAKVEEVRNLNDKLEKQLAELDAIEERQAKEEEAVDKARELSTLLADNPDIMDALSF
;
A
#
# COMPACT_ATOMS: atom_id res chain seq x y z
N MET A 1 -6.44 20.18 -10.40
CA MET A 1 -7.89 19.95 -10.65
C MET A 1 -8.57 19.68 -9.32
N ASP A 2 -9.89 19.80 -9.19
CA ASP A 2 -10.54 19.86 -7.87
C ASP A 2 -11.91 19.16 -7.87
N SER A 3 -11.97 18.02 -7.18
CA SER A 3 -13.19 17.21 -7.03
C SER A 3 -14.22 17.82 -6.09
N SER A 4 -13.89 18.84 -5.28
CA SER A 4 -14.86 19.54 -4.42
C SER A 4 -15.98 20.23 -5.21
N ARG A 5 -15.75 20.47 -6.50
CA ARG A 5 -16.71 21.13 -7.41
C ARG A 5 -17.81 20.21 -7.92
N PHE A 6 -17.70 18.90 -7.72
CA PHE A 6 -18.69 17.94 -8.21
C PHE A 6 -19.57 17.47 -7.06
N PRO A 7 -20.90 17.50 -7.20
CA PRO A 7 -21.79 16.93 -6.20
C PRO A 7 -21.59 15.41 -6.14
N PRO A 8 -21.80 14.79 -4.96
CA PRO A 8 -21.76 13.33 -4.84
C PRO A 8 -23.04 12.69 -5.37
N GLU A 9 -23.30 12.85 -6.65
CA GLU A 9 -24.47 12.34 -7.35
C GLU A 9 -24.05 11.67 -8.67
N PRO A 10 -24.77 10.63 -9.12
CA PRO A 10 -24.54 10.02 -10.42
C PRO A 10 -24.67 11.05 -11.55
N SER A 11 -23.63 11.15 -12.39
CA SER A 11 -23.60 12.03 -13.57
C SER A 11 -22.68 11.45 -14.64
N ALA A 12 -22.64 12.01 -15.85
CA ALA A 12 -21.68 11.57 -16.88
C ALA A 12 -20.22 11.65 -16.37
N ALA A 13 -19.93 12.65 -15.55
CA ALA A 13 -18.62 12.82 -14.93
C ALA A 13 -18.33 11.76 -13.85
N THR A 14 -19.35 11.35 -13.10
CA THR A 14 -19.26 10.49 -11.90
C THR A 14 -20.36 9.43 -11.92
N PRO A 15 -20.29 8.43 -12.83
CA PRO A 15 -21.39 7.51 -13.06
C PRO A 15 -21.68 6.55 -11.90
N LEU A 16 -20.68 6.25 -11.05
CA LEU A 16 -20.82 5.31 -9.94
C LEU A 16 -20.66 6.04 -8.59
N VAL A 17 -21.78 6.50 -8.02
CA VAL A 17 -21.81 7.05 -6.66
C VAL A 17 -22.95 6.38 -5.89
N SER A 18 -22.61 5.54 -4.91
CA SER A 18 -23.61 4.93 -4.02
C SER A 18 -24.12 5.93 -2.98
N ALA A 19 -25.21 5.59 -2.30
CA ALA A 19 -25.76 6.41 -1.22
C ALA A 19 -24.76 6.59 -0.06
N LEU A 20 -24.05 5.52 0.30
CA LEU A 20 -23.03 5.55 1.36
C LEU A 20 -21.78 6.33 0.93
N GLN A 21 -21.34 6.20 -0.32
CA GLN A 21 -20.28 7.06 -0.86
C GLN A 21 -20.69 8.53 -0.80
N ALA A 22 -21.94 8.85 -1.17
CA ALA A 22 -22.44 10.21 -1.10
C ALA A 22 -22.53 10.75 0.33
N LYS A 23 -22.94 9.90 1.29
CA LYS A 23 -22.93 10.22 2.73
C LYS A 23 -21.52 10.55 3.20
N LEU A 24 -20.54 9.68 2.92
CA LEU A 24 -19.14 9.89 3.30
C LEU A 24 -18.56 11.16 2.68
N VAL A 25 -18.87 11.42 1.41
CA VAL A 25 -18.42 12.65 0.72
C VAL A 25 -18.98 13.91 1.39
N ARG A 26 -20.26 13.92 1.78
CA ARG A 26 -20.85 15.03 2.54
C ARG A 26 -20.20 15.20 3.91
N GLN A 27 -19.88 14.10 4.60
CA GLN A 27 -19.15 14.14 5.87
C GLN A 27 -17.75 14.76 5.69
N ILE A 28 -17.04 14.40 4.63
CA ILE A 28 -15.73 14.99 4.31
C ILE A 28 -15.85 16.51 4.11
N ASP A 29 -16.81 16.95 3.30
CA ASP A 29 -17.04 18.38 2.98
C ASP A 29 -17.46 19.21 4.18
N GLN A 30 -18.20 18.60 5.11
CA GLN A 30 -18.68 19.27 6.32
C GLN A 30 -17.66 19.27 7.45
N GLY A 31 -16.49 18.66 7.26
CA GLY A 31 -15.48 18.57 8.31
C GLY A 31 -15.87 17.61 9.44
N ALA A 32 -16.67 16.57 9.16
CA ALA A 32 -17.06 15.54 10.14
C ALA A 32 -15.83 14.87 10.78
N MET A 33 -15.92 14.42 12.02
CA MET A 33 -14.79 13.76 12.69
C MET A 33 -14.44 12.44 11.97
N TYR A 34 -13.17 12.02 12.04
CA TYR A 34 -12.73 10.79 11.36
C TYR A 34 -13.41 9.54 11.92
N ASP A 35 -13.78 9.52 13.19
CA ASP A 35 -14.55 8.41 13.78
C ASP A 35 -15.95 8.30 13.15
N GLU A 36 -16.60 9.44 12.87
CA GLU A 36 -17.91 9.48 12.20
C GLU A 36 -17.80 9.07 10.73
N MET A 37 -16.69 9.42 10.08
CA MET A 37 -16.38 8.97 8.71
C MET A 37 -16.10 7.46 8.69
N TYR A 38 -15.32 6.96 9.65
CA TYR A 38 -14.96 5.55 9.76
C TYR A 38 -16.19 4.67 9.98
N ALA A 39 -17.17 5.12 10.79
CA ALA A 39 -18.45 4.43 10.92
C ALA A 39 -19.15 4.23 9.56
N THR A 40 -19.15 5.26 8.70
CA THR A 40 -19.68 5.14 7.33
C THR A 40 -18.84 4.19 6.46
N VAL A 41 -17.52 4.15 6.64
CA VAL A 41 -16.65 3.18 5.94
C VAL A 41 -16.97 1.74 6.35
N VAL A 42 -17.28 1.50 7.63
CA VAL A 42 -17.74 0.18 8.10
C VAL A 42 -19.07 -0.18 7.44
N GLU A 43 -20.05 0.74 7.39
CA GLU A 43 -21.31 0.53 6.67
C GLU A 43 -21.06 0.21 5.17
N MET A 44 -20.12 0.91 4.52
CA MET A 44 -19.73 0.62 3.13
C MET A 44 -19.14 -0.78 2.98
N GLY A 45 -18.34 -1.23 3.95
CA GLY A 45 -17.81 -2.59 3.99
C GLY A 45 -18.91 -3.64 4.13
N GLU A 46 -19.91 -3.40 4.97
CA GLU A 46 -21.05 -4.30 5.17
C GLU A 46 -21.89 -4.48 3.90
N GLU A 47 -22.12 -3.41 3.13
CA GLU A 47 -22.84 -3.46 1.83
C GLU A 47 -22.16 -4.43 0.84
N LEU A 48 -20.84 -4.65 0.98
CA LEU A 48 -20.11 -5.61 0.14
C LEU A 48 -20.46 -7.08 0.40
N SER A 49 -21.14 -7.39 1.50
CA SER A 49 -21.65 -8.75 1.74
C SER A 49 -22.78 -9.13 0.76
N GLU A 50 -23.42 -8.15 0.12
CA GLU A 50 -24.59 -8.39 -0.75
C GLU A 50 -24.22 -8.81 -2.19
N GLN A 51 -23.00 -8.52 -2.66
CA GLN A 51 -22.66 -8.66 -4.08
C GLN A 51 -22.37 -10.09 -4.58
N ASN A 52 -22.07 -11.06 -3.70
CA ASN A 52 -21.86 -12.49 -4.03
C ASN A 52 -20.82 -12.82 -5.15
N VAL A 53 -20.00 -11.86 -5.57
CA VAL A 53 -19.03 -12.00 -6.67
C VAL A 53 -17.60 -12.22 -6.15
N VAL A 54 -17.17 -11.44 -5.16
CA VAL A 54 -15.89 -11.55 -4.45
C VAL A 54 -16.16 -11.98 -3.00
N LYS A 55 -15.39 -12.95 -2.48
CA LYS A 55 -15.45 -13.31 -1.04
C LYS A 55 -14.79 -12.19 -0.24
N VAL A 56 -15.51 -11.58 0.70
CA VAL A 56 -15.07 -10.38 1.45
C VAL A 56 -15.20 -10.52 2.97
N ASP A 57 -15.49 -11.72 3.48
CA ASP A 57 -15.82 -11.93 4.90
C ASP A 57 -14.68 -11.52 5.85
N ASP A 58 -13.44 -11.84 5.47
CA ASP A 58 -12.25 -11.54 6.25
C ASP A 58 -12.00 -10.02 6.28
N MET A 59 -12.17 -9.37 5.13
CA MET A 59 -12.09 -7.92 4.99
C MET A 59 -13.13 -7.19 5.85
N ILE A 60 -14.39 -7.64 5.83
CA ILE A 60 -15.49 -7.05 6.62
C ILE A 60 -15.22 -7.25 8.12
N THR A 61 -14.74 -8.43 8.50
CA THR A 61 -14.42 -8.75 9.89
C THR A 61 -13.28 -7.86 10.40
N ALA A 62 -12.23 -7.66 9.60
CA ALA A 62 -11.13 -6.76 9.96
C ALA A 62 -11.58 -5.30 10.11
N LEU A 63 -12.50 -4.81 9.27
CA LEU A 63 -13.07 -3.45 9.41
C LEU A 63 -13.89 -3.28 10.70
N LYS A 64 -14.67 -4.30 11.06
CA LYS A 64 -15.51 -4.28 12.27
C LYS A 64 -14.70 -4.42 13.55
N ASN A 65 -13.67 -5.26 13.51
CA ASN A 65 -12.79 -5.53 14.64
C ASN A 65 -11.53 -4.66 14.52
N ASP A 66 -11.71 -3.34 14.47
CA ASP A 66 -10.60 -2.38 14.45
C ASP A 66 -9.94 -2.28 15.84
N ASP A 67 -9.27 -3.37 16.25
CA ASP A 67 -8.65 -3.50 17.56
C ASP A 67 -7.64 -2.37 17.79
N GLY A 68 -7.90 -1.54 18.80
CA GLY A 68 -7.06 -0.39 19.11
C GLY A 68 -7.12 0.73 18.05
N ASN A 69 -8.20 0.82 17.27
CA ASN A 69 -8.49 1.88 16.31
C ASN A 69 -7.38 2.07 15.24
N GLN A 70 -6.74 0.99 14.80
CA GLN A 70 -5.61 1.05 13.86
C GLN A 70 -6.04 1.45 12.45
N MET A 71 -7.17 0.95 11.92
CA MET A 71 -7.74 1.39 10.64
C MET A 71 -8.26 2.81 10.72
N THR A 72 -8.88 3.18 11.84
CA THR A 72 -9.27 4.56 12.12
C THR A 72 -8.05 5.49 12.11
N LEU A 73 -6.94 5.08 12.73
CA LEU A 73 -5.67 5.80 12.71
C LEU A 73 -5.10 5.90 11.29
N LEU A 74 -5.15 4.83 10.50
CA LEU A 74 -4.77 4.86 9.08
C LEU A 74 -5.64 5.81 8.27
N LEU A 75 -6.95 5.92 8.57
CA LEU A 75 -7.83 6.87 7.90
C LEU A 75 -7.37 8.31 8.14
N HIS A 76 -6.94 8.65 9.37
CA HIS A 76 -6.40 9.98 9.70
C HIS A 76 -5.14 10.34 8.89
N THR A 77 -4.41 9.36 8.35
CA THR A 77 -3.23 9.62 7.50
C THR A 77 -3.60 10.15 6.12
N ILE A 78 -4.86 10.00 5.70
CA ILE A 78 -5.33 10.43 4.38
C ILE A 78 -5.86 11.87 4.47
N PRO A 79 -5.26 12.85 3.77
CA PRO A 79 -5.79 14.22 3.70
C PRO A 79 -7.22 14.24 3.14
N ARG A 80 -8.09 15.10 3.67
CA ARG A 80 -9.49 15.21 3.20
C ARG A 80 -9.64 15.39 1.68
N PRO A 81 -8.85 16.22 0.98
CA PRO A 81 -8.94 16.34 -0.47
C PRO A 81 -8.61 15.02 -1.19
N VAL A 82 -7.60 14.29 -0.71
CA VAL A 82 -7.22 12.97 -1.23
C VAL A 82 -8.33 11.97 -0.95
N LEU A 83 -8.84 11.93 0.29
CA LEU A 83 -9.93 11.05 0.71
C LEU A 83 -11.18 11.26 -0.14
N ARG A 84 -11.59 12.52 -0.36
CA ARG A 84 -12.70 12.86 -1.26
C ARG A 84 -12.46 12.31 -2.66
N SER A 85 -11.27 12.54 -3.22
CA SER A 85 -10.90 12.07 -4.56
C SER A 85 -10.97 10.55 -4.68
N ILE A 86 -10.53 9.82 -3.65
CA ILE A 86 -10.60 8.36 -3.57
C ILE A 86 -12.05 7.90 -3.55
N VAL A 87 -12.88 8.44 -2.66
CA VAL A 87 -14.29 8.04 -2.51
C VAL A 87 -15.10 8.33 -3.78
N MET A 88 -14.82 9.46 -4.42
CA MET A 88 -15.43 9.82 -5.71
C MET A 88 -14.81 9.07 -6.90
N ARG A 89 -13.71 8.32 -6.70
CA ARG A 89 -12.88 7.66 -7.73
C ARG A 89 -12.38 8.61 -8.82
N MET A 90 -12.01 9.82 -8.41
CA MET A 90 -11.51 10.91 -9.27
C MET A 90 -9.98 11.08 -9.16
N VAL A 91 -9.27 10.08 -8.62
CA VAL A 91 -7.82 10.11 -8.40
C VAL A 91 -7.04 10.48 -9.67
N ALA A 92 -7.32 9.83 -10.81
CA ALA A 92 -6.65 10.18 -12.05
C ALA A 92 -6.88 11.66 -12.41
N TYR A 93 -8.11 12.15 -12.29
CA TYR A 93 -8.48 13.52 -12.63
C TYR A 93 -7.81 14.56 -11.71
N ASP A 94 -7.82 14.34 -10.40
CA ASP A 94 -7.31 15.31 -9.43
C ASP A 94 -5.78 15.35 -9.36
N PHE A 95 -5.11 14.23 -9.63
CA PHE A 95 -3.65 14.06 -9.49
C PHE A 95 -2.90 13.85 -10.82
N TRP A 96 -3.57 14.05 -11.96
CA TRP A 96 -2.96 13.96 -13.29
C TRP A 96 -1.78 14.94 -13.45
N GLU A 97 -1.98 16.20 -13.06
CA GLU A 97 -0.99 17.26 -13.24
C GLU A 97 0.17 17.13 -12.25
N ARG A 98 1.39 17.02 -12.77
CA ARG A 98 2.58 16.67 -11.98
C ARG A 98 3.02 17.72 -10.98
N ASP A 99 2.76 18.98 -11.30
CA ASP A 99 3.18 20.14 -10.52
C ASP A 99 2.00 20.79 -9.78
N SER A 100 0.90 20.04 -9.58
CA SER A 100 -0.27 20.56 -8.87
C SER A 100 -0.11 20.51 -7.35
N ASP A 101 -0.71 21.48 -6.66
CA ASP A 101 -0.70 21.55 -5.19
C ASP A 101 -1.26 20.27 -4.55
N ASN A 102 -2.21 19.60 -5.21
CA ASN A 102 -2.76 18.33 -4.77
C ASN A 102 -1.67 17.27 -4.57
N ARG A 103 -0.62 17.25 -5.39
CA ARG A 103 0.45 16.26 -5.25
C ARG A 103 1.31 16.45 -4.02
N MET A 104 1.32 17.64 -3.43
CA MET A 104 1.95 17.87 -2.12
C MET A 104 1.22 17.17 -0.97
N LEU A 105 -0.03 16.71 -1.22
CA LEU A 105 -0.83 15.94 -0.27
C LEU A 105 -0.61 14.42 -0.42
N LEU A 106 0.27 13.99 -1.33
CA LEU A 106 0.57 12.58 -1.52
C LEU A 106 1.86 12.20 -0.82
N TYR A 107 1.88 10.97 -0.34
CA TYR A 107 3.11 10.34 0.13
C TYR A 107 4.12 10.15 -1.01
N ASP A 108 5.40 9.96 -0.66
CA ASP A 108 6.36 9.41 -1.62
C ASP A 108 6.06 7.93 -1.91
N ARG A 109 6.79 7.34 -2.88
CA ARG A 109 6.61 5.93 -3.27
C ARG A 109 7.53 4.97 -2.51
N GLU A 110 8.39 5.44 -1.62
CA GLU A 110 9.44 4.62 -0.99
C GLU A 110 8.92 3.83 0.22
N GLY A 111 9.18 2.52 0.26
CA GLY A 111 8.80 1.70 1.41
C GLY A 111 7.33 1.22 1.43
N PRO A 112 6.84 0.76 2.59
CA PRO A 112 5.67 -0.09 2.67
C PRO A 112 4.36 0.69 2.77
N GLY A 113 3.28 0.12 2.24
CA GLY A 113 1.94 0.69 2.37
C GLY A 113 0.97 0.27 1.27
N ALA A 114 -0.11 1.04 1.15
CA ALA A 114 -1.16 0.85 0.15
C ALA A 114 -1.12 1.95 -0.92
N TYR A 115 -1.43 1.58 -2.15
CA TYR A 115 -1.45 2.47 -3.31
C TYR A 115 -2.69 2.23 -4.17
N ILE A 116 -3.06 3.26 -4.93
CA ILE A 116 -4.10 3.19 -5.97
C ILE A 116 -3.44 3.32 -7.33
N VAL A 117 -3.86 2.46 -8.26
CA VAL A 117 -3.58 2.57 -9.69
C VAL A 117 -4.90 2.86 -10.40
N THR A 118 -4.95 3.91 -11.22
CA THR A 118 -6.16 4.33 -11.95
C THR A 118 -5.88 4.46 -13.43
N LEU A 119 -6.91 4.26 -14.26
CA LEU A 119 -6.84 4.40 -15.72
C LEU A 119 -7.57 5.65 -16.20
N SER A 120 -6.89 6.41 -17.04
CA SER A 120 -7.44 7.55 -17.79
C SER A 120 -7.08 7.42 -19.26
N VAL A 121 -7.53 8.37 -20.09
CA VAL A 121 -7.16 8.43 -21.51
C VAL A 121 -6.17 9.56 -21.73
N LEU A 122 -5.06 9.26 -22.41
CA LEU A 122 -4.02 10.22 -22.73
C LEU A 122 -4.61 11.46 -23.42
N ASN A 123 -4.06 12.64 -23.11
CA ASN A 123 -4.53 13.93 -23.59
C ASN A 123 -5.94 14.35 -23.12
N ARG A 124 -6.55 13.60 -22.19
CA ARG A 124 -7.83 14.00 -21.55
C ARG A 124 -7.67 14.53 -20.12
N ARG A 125 -6.44 14.83 -19.70
CA ARG A 125 -6.12 15.45 -18.40
C ARG A 125 -6.71 14.64 -17.24
N GLY A 126 -6.39 13.34 -17.19
CA GLY A 126 -6.85 12.42 -16.15
C GLY A 126 -8.33 12.00 -16.25
N ARG A 127 -9.05 12.42 -17.28
CA ARG A 127 -10.41 11.92 -17.55
C ARG A 127 -10.37 10.54 -18.21
N ALA A 128 -11.32 9.71 -17.83
CA ALA A 128 -11.54 8.39 -18.41
C ALA A 128 -12.31 8.49 -19.74
N TRP A 129 -12.86 7.37 -20.18
CA TRP A 129 -13.69 7.28 -21.38
C TRP A 129 -15.15 7.67 -21.11
N SER A 130 -15.89 7.98 -22.17
CA SER A 130 -17.30 8.37 -22.15
C SER A 130 -18.23 7.15 -22.07
N VAL A 131 -19.53 7.37 -21.86
CA VAL A 131 -20.54 6.29 -21.87
C VAL A 131 -20.60 5.60 -23.24
N LYS A 132 -20.49 6.38 -24.33
CA LYS A 132 -20.47 5.84 -25.70
C LYS A 132 -19.29 4.88 -25.90
N GLU A 133 -18.09 5.33 -25.52
CA GLU A 133 -16.87 4.52 -25.60
C GLU A 133 -16.95 3.30 -24.67
N ASN A 134 -17.58 3.43 -23.50
CA ASN A 134 -17.78 2.33 -22.56
C ASN A 134 -18.64 1.20 -23.16
N LYS A 135 -19.67 1.54 -23.95
CA LYS A 135 -20.51 0.55 -24.65
C LYS A 135 -19.69 -0.22 -25.69
N GLU A 136 -18.87 0.46 -26.48
CA GLU A 136 -17.98 -0.17 -27.45
C GLU A 136 -16.96 -1.12 -26.79
N ILE A 137 -16.36 -0.70 -25.67
CA ILE A 137 -15.45 -1.56 -24.88
C ILE A 137 -16.18 -2.81 -24.36
N ILE A 138 -17.44 -2.68 -23.92
CA ILE A 138 -18.26 -3.81 -23.48
C ILE A 138 -18.47 -4.81 -24.62
N GLU A 139 -18.74 -4.36 -25.85
CA GLU A 139 -18.92 -5.23 -27.01
C GLU A 139 -17.64 -6.05 -27.29
N TYR A 140 -16.46 -5.44 -27.21
CA TYR A 140 -15.19 -6.15 -27.34
C TYR A 140 -14.96 -7.17 -26.23
N LEU A 141 -15.28 -6.82 -24.98
CA LEU A 141 -15.17 -7.75 -23.86
C LEU A 141 -16.14 -8.93 -23.98
N GLU A 142 -17.33 -8.72 -24.54
CA GLU A 142 -18.29 -9.80 -24.81
C GLU A 142 -17.75 -10.79 -25.85
N LEU A 143 -17.16 -10.29 -26.94
CA LEU A 143 -16.47 -11.12 -27.93
C LEU A 143 -15.26 -11.84 -27.31
N TYR A 144 -14.49 -11.17 -26.46
CA TYR A 144 -13.35 -11.78 -25.78
C TYR A 144 -13.80 -12.91 -24.83
N ALA A 145 -14.86 -12.70 -24.05
CA ALA A 145 -15.43 -13.73 -23.19
C ALA A 145 -15.94 -14.94 -23.99
N HIS A 146 -16.59 -14.69 -25.14
CA HIS A 146 -17.05 -15.74 -26.05
C HIS A 146 -15.89 -16.52 -26.68
N ALA A 147 -14.78 -15.85 -27.01
CA ALA A 147 -13.56 -16.49 -27.48
C ALA A 147 -12.98 -17.46 -26.44
N ILE A 148 -12.91 -17.05 -25.17
CA ILE A 148 -12.47 -17.93 -24.07
C ILE A 148 -13.37 -19.17 -23.97
N GLU A 149 -14.69 -18.97 -24.00
CA GLU A 149 -15.68 -20.07 -23.92
C GLU A 149 -15.60 -21.01 -25.12
N THR A 150 -15.34 -20.47 -26.30
CA THR A 150 -15.10 -21.24 -27.54
C THR A 150 -13.85 -22.09 -27.40
N TYR A 151 -12.72 -21.50 -26.99
CA TYR A 151 -11.46 -22.24 -26.81
C TYR A 151 -11.57 -23.30 -25.70
N GLU A 152 -12.27 -23.00 -24.60
CA GLU A 152 -12.52 -23.96 -23.52
C GLU A 152 -13.36 -25.16 -24.00
N ARG A 153 -14.30 -24.94 -24.93
CA ARG A 153 -15.17 -25.98 -25.48
C ARG A 153 -14.48 -26.86 -26.53
N GLU A 154 -13.74 -26.26 -27.45
CA GLU A 154 -13.13 -26.96 -28.61
C GLU A 154 -11.69 -27.44 -28.32
N GLY A 155 -11.01 -26.81 -27.36
CA GLY A 155 -9.61 -27.07 -27.02
C GLY A 155 -8.64 -26.72 -28.15
N ASP A 156 -7.47 -27.36 -28.13
CA ASP A 156 -6.41 -27.19 -29.15
C ASP A 156 -6.63 -28.10 -30.38
N SER A 157 -7.74 -28.85 -30.43
CA SER A 157 -8.06 -29.75 -31.54
C SER A 157 -8.66 -28.97 -32.70
N TYR A 158 -7.83 -28.16 -33.36
CA TYR A 158 -8.25 -27.29 -34.45
C TYR A 158 -8.82 -28.08 -35.64
N GLY A 159 -10.08 -27.80 -35.98
CA GLY A 159 -10.74 -28.20 -37.22
C GLY A 159 -11.69 -27.09 -37.69
N ASP A 160 -11.19 -26.16 -38.50
CA ASP A 160 -11.90 -24.95 -38.99
C ASP A 160 -13.26 -25.23 -39.65
N SER A 161 -13.53 -26.49 -40.05
CA SER A 161 -14.79 -26.93 -40.62
C SER A 161 -15.96 -26.99 -39.63
N GLN A 162 -15.70 -26.83 -38.31
CA GLN A 162 -16.74 -26.94 -37.26
C GLN A 162 -17.10 -25.61 -36.59
N LEU A 163 -16.32 -24.54 -36.78
CA LEU A 163 -16.60 -23.26 -36.14
C LEU A 163 -17.67 -22.46 -36.88
N VAL A 164 -18.64 -21.96 -36.13
CA VAL A 164 -19.62 -20.99 -36.63
C VAL A 164 -18.93 -19.63 -36.80
N GLU A 165 -19.42 -18.80 -37.73
CA GLU A 165 -18.82 -17.50 -38.05
C GLU A 165 -18.64 -16.57 -36.82
N HIS A 166 -19.55 -16.66 -35.84
CA HIS A 166 -19.46 -15.90 -34.60
C HIS A 166 -18.26 -16.32 -33.72
N ASP A 167 -17.98 -17.62 -33.66
CA ASP A 167 -16.84 -18.16 -32.91
C ASP A 167 -15.53 -17.70 -33.55
N ARG A 168 -15.44 -17.78 -34.88
CA ARG A 168 -14.30 -17.28 -35.66
C ARG A 168 -14.07 -15.78 -35.43
N THR A 169 -15.13 -14.98 -35.52
CA THR A 169 -15.07 -13.53 -35.31
C THR A 169 -14.55 -13.21 -33.90
N SER A 170 -15.08 -13.91 -32.89
CA SER A 170 -14.70 -13.68 -31.49
C SER A 170 -13.23 -14.04 -31.23
N MET A 171 -12.76 -15.17 -31.76
CA MET A 171 -11.35 -15.57 -31.65
C MET A 171 -10.42 -14.57 -32.35
N GLN A 172 -10.77 -14.08 -33.53
CA GLN A 172 -9.99 -13.05 -34.23
C GLN A 172 -9.92 -11.74 -33.44
N VAL A 173 -11.04 -11.29 -32.87
CA VAL A 173 -11.05 -10.08 -32.03
C VAL A 173 -10.20 -10.28 -30.77
N ALA A 174 -10.30 -11.43 -30.10
CA ALA A 174 -9.48 -11.73 -28.93
C ALA A 174 -7.98 -11.74 -29.26
N ALA A 175 -7.59 -12.39 -30.36
CA ALA A 175 -6.20 -12.40 -30.83
C ALA A 175 -5.70 -10.98 -31.12
N ASN A 176 -6.49 -10.15 -31.80
CA ASN A 176 -6.13 -8.76 -32.08
C ASN A 176 -5.95 -7.94 -30.80
N ILE A 177 -6.78 -8.16 -29.77
CA ILE A 177 -6.68 -7.51 -28.45
C ILE A 177 -5.38 -7.94 -27.74
N ASP A 178 -5.03 -9.23 -27.79
CA ASP A 178 -3.83 -9.76 -27.16
C ASP A 178 -2.54 -9.26 -27.84
N GLU A 179 -2.56 -9.06 -29.16
CA GLU A 179 -1.44 -8.57 -29.96
C GLU A 179 -1.08 -7.10 -29.69
N VAL A 180 -2.01 -6.28 -29.17
CA VAL A 180 -1.83 -4.83 -29.01
C VAL A 180 -0.57 -4.45 -28.22
N TYR A 181 -0.30 -5.19 -27.14
CA TYR A 181 0.86 -4.96 -26.26
C TYR A 181 1.94 -6.05 -26.37
N GLN A 182 1.75 -7.05 -27.23
CA GLN A 182 2.70 -8.16 -27.38
C GLN A 182 4.04 -7.72 -28.00
N LYS A 183 4.03 -6.70 -28.88
CA LYS A 183 5.26 -6.17 -29.52
C LYS A 183 6.16 -5.39 -28.54
N THR A 184 5.58 -4.81 -27.48
CA THR A 184 6.33 -4.17 -26.40
C THR A 184 6.98 -5.20 -25.47
N ASP A 185 6.40 -6.41 -25.36
CA ASP A 185 6.93 -7.48 -24.50
C ASP A 185 8.29 -8.00 -25.00
N THR A 186 8.49 -8.09 -26.33
CA THR A 186 9.74 -8.60 -26.94
C THR A 186 10.90 -7.59 -26.92
N ALA A 187 10.62 -6.29 -26.98
CA ALA A 187 11.66 -5.25 -26.90
C ALA A 187 12.28 -5.11 -25.50
N SER A 188 11.55 -5.58 -24.46
CA SER A 188 11.94 -5.45 -23.04
C SER A 188 12.93 -6.53 -22.57
N GLY A 189 13.49 -7.35 -23.47
CA GLY A 189 14.37 -8.46 -23.11
C GLY A 189 13.63 -9.66 -22.53
N GLY A 190 12.30 -9.74 -22.70
CA GLY A 190 11.54 -10.95 -22.43
C GLY A 190 12.06 -12.07 -23.30
N ILE A 191 12.53 -13.16 -22.68
CA ILE A 191 12.94 -14.38 -23.38
C ILE A 191 11.76 -14.82 -24.23
N GLU A 192 11.92 -14.78 -25.56
CA GLU A 192 10.98 -15.41 -26.48
C GLU A 192 10.95 -16.90 -26.15
N ASN A 193 10.02 -17.32 -25.28
CA ASN A 193 9.61 -18.71 -25.19
C ASN A 193 8.78 -19.03 -26.44
N LYS A 194 9.38 -18.90 -27.62
CA LYS A 194 8.93 -19.65 -28.79
C LYS A 194 9.27 -21.10 -28.47
N SER A 195 8.36 -21.78 -27.80
CA SER A 195 8.29 -23.21 -27.99
C SER A 195 8.04 -23.41 -29.48
N ASP A 196 8.99 -24.04 -30.17
CA ASP A 196 8.90 -24.46 -31.58
C ASP A 196 7.76 -25.48 -31.82
N SER A 197 6.68 -25.44 -31.03
CA SER A 197 5.45 -26.12 -31.35
C SER A 197 4.87 -25.43 -32.57
N GLU A 198 5.11 -26.05 -33.72
CA GLU A 198 4.41 -25.85 -34.99
C GLU A 198 2.90 -26.03 -34.76
N SER A 199 2.25 -25.08 -34.08
CA SER A 199 0.80 -24.97 -34.05
C SER A 199 0.37 -24.85 -35.50
N SER A 200 -0.25 -25.91 -35.99
CA SER A 200 -0.68 -26.03 -37.39
C SER A 200 -1.94 -25.19 -37.68
N GLY A 201 -2.42 -24.43 -36.68
CA GLY A 201 -3.58 -23.56 -36.76
C GLY A 201 -3.23 -22.14 -37.22
N PRO A 202 -4.24 -21.36 -37.60
CA PRO A 202 -4.06 -19.94 -37.88
C PRO A 202 -3.61 -19.20 -36.62
N SER A 203 -2.88 -18.10 -36.79
CA SER A 203 -2.31 -17.34 -35.67
C SER A 203 -3.35 -16.84 -34.66
N TRP A 204 -4.60 -16.67 -35.08
CA TRP A 204 -5.72 -16.25 -34.24
C TRP A 204 -6.35 -17.38 -33.41
N TRP A 205 -5.97 -18.64 -33.62
CA TRP A 205 -6.44 -19.79 -32.84
C TRP A 205 -5.45 -20.11 -31.72
N GLN A 206 -5.51 -19.31 -30.66
CA GLN A 206 -4.73 -19.49 -29.44
C GLN A 206 -5.63 -19.26 -28.24
N GLU A 207 -5.27 -19.82 -27.08
CA GLU A 207 -5.96 -19.50 -25.83
C GLU A 207 -5.87 -17.98 -25.58
N PRO A 208 -7.00 -17.28 -25.38
CA PRO A 208 -6.95 -15.85 -25.08
C PRO A 208 -6.10 -15.57 -23.84
N ARG A 209 -5.12 -14.67 -23.97
CA ARG A 209 -4.06 -14.38 -22.98
C ARG A 209 -4.58 -14.11 -21.57
N PHE A 210 -5.72 -13.44 -21.47
CA PHE A 210 -6.30 -13.00 -20.19
C PHE A 210 -7.34 -13.98 -19.63
N ALA A 211 -7.48 -15.17 -20.20
CA ALA A 211 -8.27 -16.25 -19.63
C ALA A 211 -7.81 -16.55 -18.19
N SER A 212 -8.75 -16.89 -17.30
CA SER A 212 -8.39 -17.32 -15.94
C SER A 212 -7.60 -18.62 -15.98
N SER A 213 -6.68 -18.80 -15.03
CA SER A 213 -5.98 -20.07 -14.78
C SER A 213 -6.88 -21.18 -14.23
N SER A 214 -8.17 -20.88 -13.96
CA SER A 214 -9.17 -21.87 -13.57
C SER A 214 -9.28 -22.99 -14.60
N LYS A 215 -9.56 -24.21 -14.12
CA LYS A 215 -9.84 -25.36 -15.00
C LYS A 215 -11.19 -25.26 -15.68
N THR A 216 -12.12 -24.49 -15.10
CA THR A 216 -13.48 -24.31 -15.60
C THR A 216 -13.90 -22.85 -15.52
N ASN A 217 -14.79 -22.42 -16.41
CA ASN A 217 -15.36 -21.06 -16.40
C ASN A 217 -14.27 -19.99 -16.48
N LYS A 218 -13.38 -20.15 -17.46
CA LYS A 218 -12.20 -19.28 -17.62
C LYS A 218 -12.59 -17.82 -17.91
N SER A 219 -13.80 -17.59 -18.42
CA SER A 219 -14.36 -16.28 -18.75
C SER A 219 -14.95 -15.52 -17.54
N ARG A 220 -15.06 -16.15 -16.35
CA ARG A 220 -15.75 -15.58 -15.17
C ARG A 220 -15.35 -14.15 -14.85
N SER A 221 -14.05 -13.86 -14.73
CA SER A 221 -13.56 -12.53 -14.37
C SER A 221 -13.85 -11.48 -15.46
N VAL A 222 -13.85 -11.89 -16.74
CA VAL A 222 -14.25 -11.03 -17.87
C VAL A 222 -15.74 -10.70 -17.79
N ARG A 223 -16.59 -11.68 -17.46
CA ARG A 223 -18.03 -11.47 -17.26
C ARG A 223 -18.31 -10.51 -16.11
N HIS A 224 -17.58 -10.60 -14.99
CA HIS A 224 -17.69 -9.62 -13.91
C HIS A 224 -17.23 -8.22 -14.34
N LEU A 225 -16.15 -8.12 -15.13
CA LEU A 225 -15.70 -6.84 -15.69
C LEU A 225 -16.78 -6.18 -16.56
N ILE A 226 -17.43 -6.97 -17.44
CA ILE A 226 -18.56 -6.50 -18.26
C ILE A 226 -19.70 -5.98 -17.37
N GLN A 227 -20.09 -6.73 -16.33
CA GLN A 227 -21.14 -6.31 -15.41
C GLN A 227 -20.80 -4.99 -14.70
N MET A 228 -19.55 -4.84 -14.26
CA MET A 228 -19.05 -3.62 -13.64
C MET A 228 -19.14 -2.43 -14.59
N LEU A 229 -18.65 -2.57 -15.83
CA LEU A 229 -18.69 -1.49 -16.82
C LEU A 229 -20.12 -1.14 -17.22
N ARG A 230 -21.05 -2.10 -17.28
CA ARG A 230 -22.46 -1.82 -17.55
C ARG A 230 -23.09 -0.91 -16.50
N LYS A 231 -22.69 -0.99 -15.23
CA LYS A 231 -23.14 -0.07 -14.17
C LYS A 231 -22.77 1.40 -14.47
N ARG A 232 -21.73 1.64 -15.29
CA ARG A 232 -21.30 2.98 -15.69
C ARG A 232 -22.14 3.58 -16.81
N ASN A 233 -22.96 2.78 -17.51
CA ASN A 233 -23.86 3.24 -18.58
C ASN A 233 -25.14 3.84 -18.01
N ILE A 234 -25.02 4.99 -17.35
CA ILE A 234 -26.16 5.72 -16.80
C ILE A 234 -27.03 6.31 -17.92
N ALA A 235 -28.35 6.34 -17.69
CA ALA A 235 -29.30 6.90 -18.65
C ALA A 235 -29.41 8.43 -18.53
N ASN A 236 -29.91 9.08 -19.58
CA ASN A 236 -30.25 10.51 -19.60
C ASN A 236 -29.07 11.47 -19.34
N VAL A 237 -27.86 11.10 -19.78
CA VAL A 237 -26.68 11.96 -19.72
C VAL A 237 -26.07 12.15 -21.10
N ASP A 238 -25.15 13.11 -21.26
CA ASP A 238 -24.36 13.22 -22.49
C ASP A 238 -23.40 12.03 -22.61
N GLU A 239 -23.70 11.12 -23.53
CA GLU A 239 -22.89 9.92 -23.74
C GLU A 239 -21.50 10.20 -24.29
N ASN A 240 -21.23 11.42 -24.77
CA ASN A 240 -19.94 11.82 -25.30
C ASN A 240 -19.06 12.53 -24.26
N GLU A 241 -19.60 12.95 -23.10
CA GLU A 241 -18.79 13.56 -22.04
C GLU A 241 -17.84 12.49 -21.46
N PRO A 242 -16.51 12.71 -21.50
CA PRO A 242 -15.57 11.81 -20.85
C PRO A 242 -15.75 11.86 -19.32
N ALA A 243 -15.87 10.68 -18.70
CA ALA A 243 -16.01 10.60 -17.25
C ALA A 243 -14.76 11.16 -16.55
N LYS A 244 -14.96 11.86 -15.43
CA LYS A 244 -13.86 12.29 -14.54
C LYS A 244 -13.54 11.19 -13.53
N GLN A 245 -14.52 10.35 -13.26
CA GLN A 245 -14.38 9.14 -12.48
C GLN A 245 -13.69 8.03 -13.28
N SER A 246 -12.64 7.47 -12.73
CA SER A 246 -11.84 6.41 -13.34
C SER A 246 -12.09 5.06 -12.67
N VAL A 247 -11.81 3.97 -13.39
CA VAL A 247 -11.66 2.65 -12.75
C VAL A 247 -10.33 2.60 -12.02
N CYS A 248 -10.27 1.83 -10.94
CA CYS A 248 -9.06 1.71 -10.15
C CYS A 248 -8.82 0.28 -9.64
N MET A 249 -7.58 0.05 -9.27
CA MET A 249 -7.12 -1.10 -8.50
C MET A 249 -6.37 -0.60 -7.27
N VAL A 250 -6.63 -1.22 -6.14
CA VAL A 250 -5.87 -1.00 -4.90
C VAL A 250 -4.93 -2.18 -4.73
N GLY A 251 -3.71 -1.90 -4.27
CA GLY A 251 -2.80 -2.94 -3.86
C GLY A 251 -1.95 -2.47 -2.69
N ASN A 252 -1.30 -3.43 -2.03
CA ASN A 252 -0.26 -3.15 -1.05
C ASN A 252 1.12 -3.65 -1.49
N SER A 253 2.15 -3.17 -0.81
CA SER A 253 3.51 -3.67 -0.96
C SER A 253 4.38 -3.31 0.24
N ASP A 254 5.50 -4.03 0.38
CA ASP A 254 6.60 -3.61 1.26
C ASP A 254 7.47 -2.52 0.61
N ASP A 255 7.33 -2.38 -0.71
CA ASP A 255 8.01 -1.38 -1.55
C ASP A 255 7.07 -0.98 -2.69
N ILE A 256 6.32 0.11 -2.47
CA ILE A 256 5.33 0.61 -3.41
C ILE A 256 5.98 0.97 -4.75
N GLU A 257 7.15 1.60 -4.75
CA GLU A 257 7.86 1.98 -5.96
C GLU A 257 8.17 0.76 -6.83
N LYS A 258 8.80 -0.26 -6.26
CA LYS A 258 9.12 -1.50 -6.99
C LYS A 258 7.87 -2.19 -7.50
N ARG A 259 6.82 -2.31 -6.67
CA ARG A 259 5.60 -3.02 -7.07
C ARG A 259 4.87 -2.31 -8.19
N THR A 260 4.78 -0.98 -8.13
CA THR A 260 4.04 -0.17 -9.11
C THR A 260 4.68 -0.12 -10.49
N GLN A 261 5.97 -0.46 -10.62
CA GLN A 261 6.61 -0.65 -11.94
C GLN A 261 5.90 -1.71 -12.78
N ASN A 262 5.33 -2.76 -12.16
CA ASN A 262 4.58 -3.82 -12.87
C ASN A 262 3.22 -3.36 -13.41
N HIS A 263 2.73 -2.20 -12.94
CA HIS A 263 1.45 -1.63 -13.37
C HIS A 263 1.62 -0.54 -14.42
N ARG A 264 2.86 -0.17 -14.75
CA ARG A 264 3.13 0.83 -15.77
C ARG A 264 2.81 0.27 -17.16
N LEU A 265 2.12 1.06 -17.97
CA LEU A 265 1.66 0.66 -19.31
C LEU A 265 2.80 0.50 -20.33
N ILE A 266 4.02 0.87 -19.93
CA ILE A 266 5.26 0.66 -20.69
C ILE A 266 5.78 -0.78 -20.54
N SER A 267 5.39 -1.47 -19.45
CA SER A 267 5.86 -2.82 -19.17
C SER A 267 4.98 -3.87 -19.82
N ALA A 268 5.53 -5.09 -19.95
CA ALA A 268 4.76 -6.22 -20.40
C ALA A 268 3.60 -6.49 -19.43
N LEU A 269 2.36 -6.41 -19.92
CA LEU A 269 1.13 -6.64 -19.13
C LEU A 269 1.03 -8.09 -18.60
N SER A 270 2.08 -8.90 -18.69
CA SER A 270 2.16 -10.26 -18.17
C SER A 270 2.16 -10.33 -16.64
N ASN A 271 2.62 -9.29 -15.95
CA ASN A 271 2.76 -9.28 -14.48
C ASN A 271 1.65 -8.49 -13.77
N THR A 272 0.63 -8.04 -14.50
CA THR A 272 -0.52 -7.32 -13.95
C THR A 272 -1.74 -8.24 -13.78
N ALA A 273 -2.74 -7.77 -13.04
CA ALA A 273 -3.99 -8.52 -12.90
C ALA A 273 -4.67 -8.69 -14.27
N HIS A 274 -5.23 -9.88 -14.55
CA HIS A 274 -5.79 -10.17 -15.89
C HIS A 274 -6.85 -9.16 -16.33
N CYS A 275 -7.77 -8.75 -15.43
CA CYS A 275 -8.78 -7.74 -15.74
C CYS A 275 -8.19 -6.36 -16.04
N TRP A 276 -7.07 -6.00 -15.39
CA TRP A 276 -6.36 -4.75 -15.67
C TRP A 276 -5.74 -4.80 -17.08
N GLY A 277 -4.98 -5.85 -17.37
CA GLY A 277 -4.34 -6.04 -18.68
C GLY A 277 -5.35 -6.09 -19.81
N LEU A 278 -6.43 -6.87 -19.66
CA LEU A 278 -7.49 -6.97 -20.65
C LEU A 278 -8.18 -5.62 -20.91
N LEU A 279 -8.53 -4.87 -19.86
CA LEU A 279 -9.19 -3.58 -20.04
C LEU A 279 -8.29 -2.57 -20.76
N VAL A 280 -7.00 -2.53 -20.39
CA VAL A 280 -5.99 -1.71 -21.07
C VAL A 280 -5.88 -2.07 -22.55
N SER A 281 -5.80 -3.37 -22.88
CA SER A 281 -5.75 -3.84 -24.26
C SER A 281 -7.02 -3.50 -25.04
N CYS A 282 -8.21 -3.65 -24.44
CA CYS A 282 -9.48 -3.28 -25.06
C CYS A 282 -9.59 -1.77 -25.31
N LEU A 283 -9.13 -0.92 -24.37
CA LEU A 283 -9.09 0.53 -24.56
C LEU A 283 -8.25 0.90 -25.78
N LYS A 284 -7.04 0.34 -25.84
CA LYS A 284 -6.12 0.59 -26.95
C LYS A 284 -6.64 0.04 -28.29
N TYR A 285 -7.28 -1.13 -28.28
CA TYR A 285 -7.97 -1.70 -29.44
C TYR A 285 -9.12 -0.81 -29.93
N ALA A 286 -9.87 -0.19 -29.01
CA ALA A 286 -10.89 0.82 -29.30
C ALA A 286 -10.33 2.18 -29.76
N GLY A 287 -9.01 2.29 -29.95
CA GLY A 287 -8.35 3.54 -30.35
C GLY A 287 -8.20 4.57 -29.24
N LEU A 288 -8.43 4.19 -27.98
CA LEU A 288 -8.20 5.03 -26.80
C LEU A 288 -6.82 4.74 -26.24
N GLU A 289 -5.96 5.75 -26.13
CA GLU A 289 -4.64 5.60 -25.54
C GLU A 289 -4.74 5.60 -24.00
N PRO A 290 -4.56 4.46 -23.30
CA PRO A 290 -4.66 4.45 -21.85
C PRO A 290 -3.46 5.15 -21.20
N GLU A 291 -3.70 5.85 -20.10
CA GLU A 291 -2.69 6.51 -19.26
C GLU A 291 -2.95 6.13 -17.80
N GLU A 292 -1.93 5.65 -17.09
CA GLU A 292 -2.02 5.29 -15.68
C GLU A 292 -1.69 6.46 -14.74
N THR A 293 -2.45 6.60 -13.66
CA THR A 293 -2.09 7.44 -12.52
C THR A 293 -1.96 6.58 -11.28
N ILE A 294 -0.78 6.63 -10.66
CA ILE A 294 -0.42 5.82 -9.49
C ILE A 294 -0.08 6.75 -8.32
N ILE A 295 -0.83 6.60 -7.22
CA ILE A 295 -0.60 7.35 -5.99
C ILE A 295 -0.42 6.41 -4.79
N PRO A 296 0.59 6.63 -3.94
CA PRO A 296 0.63 6.04 -2.60
C PRO A 296 -0.42 6.75 -1.72
N VAL A 297 -1.23 5.97 -1.02
CA VAL A 297 -2.37 6.50 -0.24
C VAL A 297 -2.10 6.45 1.25
N CYS A 298 -1.57 5.34 1.74
CA CYS A 298 -1.21 5.16 3.14
C CYS A 298 0.19 4.54 3.22
N LYS A 299 1.02 5.04 4.12
CA LYS A 299 2.25 4.36 4.53
C LYS A 299 1.96 3.43 5.69
N ALA A 300 2.62 2.28 5.71
CA ALA A 300 2.60 1.39 6.86
C ALA A 300 3.79 1.69 7.77
N TRP A 301 3.55 1.79 9.08
CA TRP A 301 4.61 1.88 10.10
C TRP A 301 4.56 0.73 11.11
N LYS A 302 3.68 -0.24 10.87
CA LYS A 302 3.67 -1.56 11.50
C LYS A 302 3.36 -2.61 10.44
N ALA A 303 3.68 -3.87 10.71
CA ALA A 303 3.48 -4.95 9.74
C ALA A 303 2.00 -5.14 9.39
N GLU A 304 1.14 -5.17 10.41
CA GLU A 304 -0.30 -5.31 10.29
C GLU A 304 -0.96 -4.17 9.49
N HIS A 305 -0.34 -2.98 9.47
CA HIS A 305 -0.87 -1.83 8.73
C HIS A 305 -0.87 -2.03 7.22
N ILE A 306 -0.01 -2.89 6.67
CA ILE A 306 0.04 -3.15 5.22
C ILE A 306 -1.30 -3.73 4.74
N ASN A 307 -1.80 -4.74 5.42
CA ASN A 307 -3.08 -5.38 5.09
C ASN A 307 -4.26 -4.48 5.46
N MET A 308 -4.23 -3.86 6.64
CA MET A 308 -5.27 -2.95 7.08
C MET A 308 -5.45 -1.75 6.15
N ALA A 309 -4.35 -1.16 5.68
CA ALA A 309 -4.38 -0.05 4.72
C ALA A 309 -4.96 -0.48 3.37
N GLU A 310 -4.61 -1.69 2.89
CA GLU A 310 -5.18 -2.21 1.65
C GLU A 310 -6.70 -2.38 1.75
N ILE A 311 -7.18 -2.95 2.87
CA ILE A 311 -8.60 -3.13 3.15
C ILE A 311 -9.32 -1.78 3.17
N LEU A 312 -8.82 -0.85 3.97
CA LEU A 312 -9.39 0.48 4.12
C LEU A 312 -9.51 1.19 2.76
N VAL A 313 -8.41 1.24 2.01
CA VAL A 313 -8.36 1.94 0.73
C VAL A 313 -9.21 1.22 -0.34
N THR A 314 -9.30 -0.11 -0.30
CA THR A 314 -10.17 -0.90 -1.18
C THR A 314 -11.64 -0.55 -1.01
N VAL A 315 -12.11 -0.42 0.24
CA VAL A 315 -13.49 -0.02 0.53
C VAL A 315 -13.74 1.43 0.14
N LEU A 316 -12.85 2.36 0.54
CA LEU A 316 -12.96 3.77 0.19
C LEU A 316 -13.03 3.99 -1.33
N ALA A 317 -12.12 3.36 -2.07
CA ALA A 317 -12.05 3.46 -3.53
C ALA A 317 -13.16 2.64 -4.21
N GLY A 318 -13.83 1.73 -3.51
CA GLY A 318 -14.71 0.71 -4.07
C GLY A 318 -14.04 -0.03 -5.23
N SER A 319 -12.79 -0.45 -5.01
CA SER A 319 -11.92 -0.99 -6.06
C SER A 319 -12.21 -2.46 -6.41
N LEU A 320 -13.11 -3.13 -5.68
CA LEU A 320 -13.59 -4.47 -6.05
C LEU A 320 -14.33 -4.45 -7.40
N ILE A 321 -14.13 -5.49 -8.20
CA ILE A 321 -14.78 -5.67 -9.51
C ILE A 321 -16.31 -5.74 -9.39
N SER A 322 -16.82 -6.23 -8.26
CA SER A 322 -18.24 -6.29 -7.99
C SER A 322 -18.89 -4.91 -7.76
N VAL A 323 -18.10 -3.90 -7.43
CA VAL A 323 -18.57 -2.54 -7.13
C VAL A 323 -18.32 -1.61 -8.31
N GLY A 324 -17.06 -1.42 -8.69
CA GLY A 324 -16.67 -0.43 -9.70
C GLY A 324 -15.18 -0.31 -9.99
N GLY A 325 -14.36 -1.23 -9.49
CA GLY A 325 -12.92 -1.27 -9.77
C GLY A 325 -12.47 -2.58 -10.43
N LEU A 326 -11.22 -2.97 -10.19
CA LEU A 326 -10.53 -4.06 -10.88
C LEU A 326 -9.95 -5.14 -9.95
N ASN A 327 -10.08 -5.00 -8.62
CA ASN A 327 -9.72 -6.06 -7.67
C ASN A 327 -10.71 -7.23 -7.79
N VAL A 328 -10.21 -8.39 -8.22
CA VAL A 328 -11.01 -9.63 -8.36
C VAL A 328 -10.99 -10.50 -7.10
N GLU A 329 -10.13 -10.16 -6.15
CA GLU A 329 -9.95 -10.82 -4.85
C GLU A 329 -10.13 -9.78 -3.73
N GLN A 330 -10.43 -10.24 -2.52
CA GLN A 330 -10.45 -9.37 -1.34
C GLN A 330 -9.04 -8.86 -1.00
N ALA A 331 -9.01 -7.68 -0.40
CA ALA A 331 -7.80 -7.09 0.16
C ALA A 331 -7.39 -7.74 1.49
N GLY A 332 -6.14 -7.53 1.90
CA GLY A 332 -5.61 -7.96 3.19
C GLY A 332 -5.25 -9.44 3.27
N THR A 333 -5.04 -10.11 2.13
CA THR A 333 -4.72 -11.54 2.06
C THR A 333 -3.23 -11.85 2.08
N LYS A 334 -2.36 -10.83 2.09
CA LYS A 334 -0.92 -11.02 2.10
C LYS A 334 -0.52 -11.73 3.40
N THR A 335 0.04 -12.93 3.27
CA THR A 335 0.50 -13.72 4.42
C THR A 335 1.76 -13.11 5.02
N GLU A 336 1.84 -13.12 6.35
CA GLU A 336 2.98 -12.61 7.11
C GLU A 336 4.16 -13.58 7.15
N GLU A 337 4.28 -14.53 6.21
CA GLU A 337 5.27 -15.61 6.31
C GLU A 337 6.73 -15.10 6.31
N ASN A 338 6.95 -13.86 5.85
CA ASN A 338 8.22 -13.15 6.00
C ASN A 338 7.94 -11.64 6.15
N PRO A 339 7.62 -11.13 7.35
CA PRO A 339 7.34 -9.71 7.50
C PRO A 339 8.63 -8.93 7.18
N PRO A 340 8.52 -7.75 6.54
CA PRO A 340 9.67 -6.88 6.34
C PRO A 340 10.39 -6.61 7.65
N HIS A 341 11.70 -6.43 7.60
CA HIS A 341 12.48 -6.08 8.78
C HIS A 341 11.91 -4.79 9.42
N ALA A 342 11.83 -4.70 10.75
CA ALA A 342 11.21 -3.57 11.47
C ALA A 342 11.70 -2.19 10.98
N ARG A 343 12.99 -2.09 10.59
CA ARG A 343 13.61 -0.88 10.01
C ARG A 343 12.90 -0.35 8.75
N VAL A 344 12.25 -1.21 7.96
CA VAL A 344 11.50 -0.79 6.77
C VAL A 344 10.32 0.11 7.17
N PHE A 345 9.69 -0.17 8.31
CA PHE A 345 8.57 0.58 8.85
C PHE A 345 8.96 1.88 9.54
N GLU A 346 10.22 2.02 9.96
CA GLU A 346 10.72 3.24 10.60
C GLU A 346 10.62 4.45 9.65
N SER A 347 10.97 4.25 8.38
CA SER A 347 10.80 5.27 7.35
C SER A 347 9.34 5.70 7.20
N GLY A 348 8.41 4.74 7.18
CA GLY A 348 6.98 4.99 7.16
C GLY A 348 6.50 5.75 8.40
N ARG A 349 7.05 5.42 9.58
CA ARG A 349 6.75 6.12 10.85
C ARG A 349 7.19 7.57 10.77
N ILE A 350 8.45 7.84 10.44
CA ILE A 350 8.99 9.19 10.30
C ILE A 350 8.16 9.98 9.29
N HIS A 351 7.86 9.36 8.15
CA HIS A 351 7.14 10.03 7.08
C HIS A 351 5.71 10.41 7.53
N VAL A 352 4.96 9.50 8.16
CA VAL A 352 3.59 9.77 8.64
C VAL A 352 3.58 10.75 9.83
N TRP A 353 4.44 10.54 10.81
CA TRP A 353 4.40 11.24 12.10
C TRP A 353 5.21 12.53 12.12
N ARG A 354 6.16 12.75 11.21
CA ARG A 354 7.01 13.96 11.21
C ARG A 354 6.90 14.76 9.93
N SER A 355 6.96 14.10 8.77
CA SER A 355 7.07 14.79 7.50
C SER A 355 5.76 15.39 6.99
N ASN A 356 4.61 14.95 7.51
CA ASN A 356 3.31 15.29 6.95
C ASN A 356 2.40 16.00 7.96
N PRO A 357 2.19 17.32 7.82
CA PRO A 357 1.44 18.10 8.81
C PRO A 357 -0.02 17.71 8.91
N TRP A 358 -0.63 17.24 7.81
CA TRP A 358 -2.05 16.90 7.77
C TRP A 358 -2.44 15.75 8.70
N PHE A 359 -1.54 14.81 9.00
CA PHE A 359 -1.87 13.72 9.93
C PHE A 359 -2.14 14.26 11.33
N HIS A 360 -1.30 15.18 11.79
CA HIS A 360 -1.48 15.89 13.07
C HIS A 360 -2.72 16.75 13.07
N GLU A 361 -2.95 17.51 12.00
CA GLU A 361 -4.15 18.34 11.86
C GLU A 361 -5.42 17.48 11.93
N ASN A 362 -5.43 16.33 11.25
CA ASN A 362 -6.55 15.39 11.27
C ASN A 362 -6.77 14.80 12.67
N LEU A 363 -5.71 14.40 13.37
CA LEU A 363 -5.80 13.88 14.73
C LEU A 363 -6.30 14.92 15.73
N ALA A 364 -5.76 16.14 15.67
CA ALA A 364 -6.19 17.26 16.51
C ALA A 364 -7.66 17.63 16.27
N HIS A 365 -8.11 17.52 15.01
CA HIS A 365 -9.51 17.75 14.66
C HIS A 365 -10.47 16.73 15.26
N SER A 366 -10.11 15.45 15.26
CA SER A 366 -10.94 14.38 15.85
C SER A 366 -10.86 14.33 17.37
N ASN A 367 -9.70 14.64 17.94
CA ASN A 367 -9.49 14.65 19.39
C ASN A 367 -8.51 15.75 19.79
N PRO A 368 -9.01 16.91 20.25
CA PRO A 368 -8.16 18.02 20.67
C PRO A 368 -7.21 17.67 21.83
N SER A 369 -7.51 16.63 22.61
CA SER A 369 -6.64 16.18 23.71
C SER A 369 -5.44 15.37 23.21
N LEU A 370 -5.54 14.73 22.05
CA LEU A 370 -4.42 14.03 21.39
C LEU A 370 -3.37 15.02 20.86
N SER A 371 -3.79 16.23 20.45
CA SER A 371 -2.85 17.30 20.05
C SER A 371 -1.79 17.56 21.13
N LYS A 372 -2.19 17.58 22.41
CA LYS A 372 -1.27 17.80 23.54
C LYS A 372 -0.31 16.66 23.78
N LEU A 373 -0.73 15.41 23.50
CA LEU A 373 0.14 14.24 23.60
C LEU A 373 1.13 14.19 22.44
N LEU A 374 0.71 14.58 21.24
CA LEU A 374 1.56 14.68 20.06
C LEU A 374 2.58 15.81 20.18
N GLU A 375 2.18 16.97 20.70
CA GLU A 375 3.10 18.07 21.04
C GLU A 375 4.15 17.59 22.05
N ALA A 376 3.74 16.86 23.09
CA ALA A 376 4.67 16.28 24.07
C ALA A 376 5.59 15.20 23.47
N GLU A 377 5.11 14.41 22.50
CA GLU A 377 5.92 13.41 21.79
C GLU A 377 6.93 14.07 20.84
N GLN A 378 6.55 15.15 20.16
CA GLN A 378 7.47 15.98 19.37
C GLN A 378 8.53 16.63 20.25
N GLU A 379 8.17 17.16 21.42
CA GLU A 379 9.13 17.70 22.39
C GLU A 379 10.09 16.61 22.93
N LEU A 380 9.61 15.38 23.10
CA LEU A 380 10.46 14.23 23.47
C LEU A 380 11.39 13.79 22.35
N ASP A 381 11.00 13.97 21.09
CA ASP A 381 11.79 13.62 19.90
C ASP A 381 12.76 14.74 19.46
N GLU A 382 12.56 15.99 19.92
CA GLU A 382 13.56 17.07 19.86
C GLU A 382 14.74 16.83 20.82
N ILE A 383 14.61 15.85 21.72
CA ILE A 383 15.75 15.32 22.48
C ILE A 383 16.64 14.61 21.46
N ASP A 384 17.69 15.30 21.04
CA ASP A 384 18.74 14.79 20.16
C ASP A 384 19.24 13.44 20.71
N MET A 385 18.82 12.36 20.06
CA MET A 385 19.14 11.00 20.47
C MET A 385 20.65 10.74 20.37
N ASP A 386 21.35 11.40 19.44
CA ASP A 386 22.81 11.31 19.34
C ASP A 386 23.45 12.05 20.53
N ALA A 387 22.90 13.19 20.95
CA ALA A 387 23.33 13.88 22.17
C ALA A 387 23.00 13.07 23.43
N LEU A 388 21.88 12.36 23.48
CA LEU A 388 21.50 11.49 24.58
C LEU A 388 22.40 10.26 24.66
N GLU A 389 22.71 9.62 23.52
CA GLU A 389 23.69 8.54 23.44
C GLU A 389 25.08 9.00 23.86
N ALA A 390 25.51 10.19 23.41
CA ALA A 390 26.77 10.78 23.84
C ALA A 390 26.80 11.03 25.36
N LYS A 391 25.68 11.47 25.95
CA LYS A 391 25.55 11.65 27.41
C LYS A 391 25.55 10.32 28.17
N VAL A 392 24.90 9.28 27.64
CA VAL A 392 24.93 7.93 28.22
C VAL A 392 26.36 7.38 28.23
N GLU A 393 27.10 7.60 27.14
CA GLU A 393 28.50 7.19 27.05
C GLU A 393 29.41 8.01 27.98
N GLU A 394 29.16 9.31 28.16
CA GLU A 394 29.84 10.14 29.17
C GLU A 394 29.63 9.58 30.60
N VAL A 395 28.39 9.21 30.94
CA VAL A 395 28.05 8.61 32.25
C VAL A 395 28.76 7.28 32.46
N ARG A 396 28.81 6.41 31.44
CA ARG A 396 29.58 5.14 31.53
C ARG A 396 31.06 5.39 31.81
N ASN A 397 31.68 6.30 31.07
CA ASN A 397 33.08 6.66 31.25
C ASN A 397 33.37 7.25 32.64
N LEU A 398 32.43 8.02 33.21
CA LEU A 398 32.55 8.52 34.58
C LEU A 398 32.43 7.39 35.61
N ASN A 399 31.53 6.43 35.38
CA ASN A 399 31.34 5.30 36.28
C ASN A 399 32.59 4.40 36.32
N ASP A 400 33.19 4.11 35.16
CA ASP A 400 34.45 3.36 35.07
C ASP A 400 35.61 4.07 35.80
N LYS A 401 35.64 5.41 35.79
CA LYS A 401 36.63 6.19 36.55
C LYS A 401 36.37 6.09 38.06
N LEU A 402 35.11 6.15 38.49
CA LEU A 402 34.74 6.04 39.90
C LEU A 402 35.09 4.65 40.45
N GLU A 403 34.81 3.59 39.69
CA GLU A 403 35.18 2.22 40.07
C GLU A 403 36.70 2.06 40.23
N LYS A 404 37.50 2.66 39.34
CA LYS A 404 38.97 2.67 39.48
C LYS A 404 39.43 3.42 40.73
N GLN A 405 38.82 4.57 41.03
CA GLN A 405 39.16 5.36 42.23
C GLN A 405 38.78 4.62 43.52
N LEU A 406 37.65 3.92 43.53
CA LEU A 406 37.26 3.06 44.66
C LEU A 406 38.28 1.94 44.86
N ALA A 407 38.70 1.26 43.79
CA ALA A 407 39.73 0.22 43.88
C ALA A 407 41.09 0.77 44.37
N GLU A 408 41.46 1.99 43.99
CA GLU A 408 42.66 2.66 44.50
C GLU A 408 42.56 2.99 45.98
N LEU A 409 41.39 3.46 46.44
CA LEU A 409 41.14 3.72 47.86
C LEU A 409 41.22 2.43 48.69
N ASP A 410 40.59 1.35 48.24
CA ASP A 410 40.68 0.04 48.90
C ASP A 410 42.15 -0.42 49.02
N ALA A 411 42.95 -0.21 47.98
CA ALA A 411 44.38 -0.52 48.00
C ALA A 411 45.23 0.41 48.88
N ILE A 412 44.76 1.64 49.14
CA ILE A 412 45.38 2.55 50.11
C ILE A 412 45.02 2.12 51.53
N GLU A 413 43.75 1.79 51.79
CA GLU A 413 43.30 1.29 53.09
C GLU A 413 44.02 -0.02 53.47
N GLU A 414 44.19 -0.95 52.53
CA GLU A 414 44.96 -2.17 52.76
C GLU A 414 46.44 -1.88 53.07
N ARG A 415 47.03 -0.87 52.42
CA ARG A 415 48.41 -0.44 52.71
C ARG A 415 48.53 0.20 54.09
N GLN A 416 47.59 1.07 54.46
CA GLN A 416 47.56 1.70 55.77
C GLN A 416 47.39 0.67 56.89
N ALA A 417 46.52 -0.32 56.70
CA ALA A 417 46.36 -1.42 57.65
C ALA A 417 47.67 -2.22 57.85
N LYS A 418 48.41 -2.49 56.76
CA LYS A 418 49.73 -3.16 56.84
C LYS A 418 50.79 -2.29 57.51
N GLU A 419 50.80 -1.00 57.23
CA GLU A 419 51.71 -0.05 57.89
C GLU A 419 51.42 0.05 59.39
N GLU A 420 50.16 0.14 59.78
CA GLU A 420 49.73 0.16 61.19
C GLU A 420 50.15 -1.12 61.92
N GLU A 421 49.94 -2.30 61.31
CA GLU A 421 50.42 -3.59 61.84
C GLU A 421 51.96 -3.62 62.01
N ALA A 422 52.70 -3.06 61.05
CA ALA A 422 54.16 -2.99 61.11
C ALA A 422 54.64 -2.01 62.20
N VAL A 423 53.96 -0.88 62.37
CA VAL A 423 54.24 0.09 63.45
C VAL A 423 53.99 -0.54 64.81
N ASP A 424 52.90 -1.28 64.98
CA ASP A 424 52.60 -1.96 66.24
C ASP A 424 53.62 -3.07 66.55
N LYS A 425 54.02 -3.88 65.56
CA LYS A 425 55.13 -4.84 65.72
C LYS A 425 56.45 -4.18 66.10
N ALA A 426 56.77 -3.03 65.50
CA ALA A 426 57.98 -2.27 65.83
C ALA A 426 57.92 -1.71 67.26
N ARG A 427 56.75 -1.24 67.72
CA ARG A 427 56.54 -0.83 69.12
C ARG A 427 56.71 -1.99 70.09
N GLU A 428 56.15 -3.16 69.79
CA GLU A 428 56.33 -4.38 70.60
C GLU A 428 57.81 -4.77 70.70
N LEU A 429 58.52 -4.83 69.57
CA LEU A 429 59.97 -5.08 69.51
C LEU A 429 60.78 -4.05 70.31
N SER A 430 60.45 -2.76 70.18
CA SER A 430 61.10 -1.69 70.93
C SER A 430 60.88 -1.83 72.43
N THR A 431 59.67 -2.26 72.84
CA THR A 431 59.34 -2.48 74.26
C THR A 431 60.11 -3.70 74.79
N LEU A 432 60.15 -4.79 74.03
CA LEU A 432 60.95 -5.99 74.35
C LEU A 432 62.45 -5.69 74.49
N LEU A 433 63.01 -4.85 73.60
CA LEU A 433 64.41 -4.42 73.68
C LEU A 433 64.66 -3.51 74.90
N ALA A 434 63.72 -2.64 75.25
CA ALA A 434 63.82 -1.79 76.44
C ALA A 434 63.77 -2.61 77.73
N ASP A 435 62.95 -3.68 77.75
CA ASP A 435 62.79 -4.57 78.91
C ASP A 435 63.93 -5.62 79.03
N ASN A 436 64.75 -5.80 77.99
CA ASN A 436 65.87 -6.77 77.97
C ASN A 436 67.19 -6.10 77.53
N PRO A 437 67.81 -5.26 78.37
CA PRO A 437 69.02 -4.50 78.01
C PRO A 437 70.20 -5.41 77.62
N ASP A 438 70.27 -6.63 78.14
CA ASP A 438 71.32 -7.61 77.80
C ASP A 438 71.31 -8.03 76.31
N ILE A 439 70.18 -7.90 75.61
CA ILE A 439 70.07 -8.19 74.16
C ILE A 439 70.70 -7.06 73.33
N MET A 440 70.59 -5.81 73.77
CA MET A 440 71.23 -4.66 73.11
C MET A 440 72.75 -4.74 73.22
N ASP A 441 73.27 -5.21 74.35
CA ASP A 441 74.71 -5.44 74.54
C ASP A 441 75.24 -6.56 73.61
N ALA A 442 74.44 -7.60 73.35
CA ALA A 442 74.81 -8.68 72.41
C ALA A 442 74.80 -8.27 70.92
N LEU A 443 74.04 -7.24 70.54
CA LEU A 443 73.97 -6.71 69.17
C LEU A 443 75.02 -5.62 68.88
N SER A 444 75.81 -5.22 69.88
CA SER A 444 76.83 -4.16 69.78
C SER A 444 78.23 -4.64 69.35
N PHE A 445 78.34 -5.92 68.93
CA PHE A 445 79.50 -6.49 68.22
C PHE A 445 79.23 -6.58 66.72
#